data_AF-A0A164W0E9-F1
#
_entry.id   AF-A0A164W0E9-F1
#
_cell.length_a   1.000
_cell.length_b   1.000
_cell.length_c   1.000
_cell.angle_alpha   90.00
_cell.angle_beta   90.00
_cell.angle_gamma   90.00
#
_symmetry.space_group_name_H-M   'P 1'
#
loop_
_entity.id
_entity.type
_entity.pdbx_description
1 polymer ?
#
loop_
_entity_poly.entity_id
_entity_poly.type
_entity_poly.pdbx_seq_one_letter_code
_entity_poly.pdbx_strand_id
1 'polypeptide(L)'
;MPEIVVVEHETEEKAKTCVFCRRQVSRYLCPTCNAPYCSLTCFRHQSHSQCSEAFYKREIETDIQSGTSASKSAQERTQMLGILKRFEEESAEEEWDENSLAMRLGDLDLDSLSAEALWEKLNEEEKARFLRTVNDPDGEAARQILNSEVLLSENVLPWWEGQSGIAEGEQPPSSRPQRYGSMPTLIEVPGELSNRAAAGPSLIFNIATLCLAYAYVTRTMARSPLSSLEIQDAEYEIASELMQRSVPFVFDMTSKERFSSFGEGMTYLWSRIGSACHTFF
;
A
#
# COMPACT_ATOMS: atom_id res chain seq x y z
N MET A 1 -33.36 -2.16 -29.40
CA MET A 1 -32.19 -3.00 -29.74
C MET A 1 -32.05 -2.97 -31.24
N PRO A 2 -30.96 -2.42 -31.82
CA PRO A 2 -30.71 -2.66 -33.24
C PRO A 2 -30.31 -4.13 -33.39
N GLU A 3 -31.02 -4.85 -34.26
CA GLU A 3 -30.66 -6.21 -34.63
C GLU A 3 -29.30 -6.18 -35.31
N ILE A 4 -28.31 -6.81 -34.66
CA ILE A 4 -27.16 -7.32 -35.38
C ILE A 4 -27.76 -8.33 -36.34
N VAL A 5 -27.87 -7.98 -37.63
CA VAL A 5 -28.32 -8.92 -38.65
C VAL A 5 -27.27 -10.01 -38.71
N VAL A 6 -27.52 -11.10 -37.99
CA VAL A 6 -26.75 -12.33 -38.10
C VAL A 6 -27.14 -12.92 -39.44
N VAL A 7 -26.37 -12.60 -40.47
CA VAL A 7 -26.52 -13.30 -41.74
C VAL A 7 -25.88 -14.67 -41.55
N GLU A 8 -26.68 -15.64 -41.10
CA GLU A 8 -26.33 -17.06 -41.17
C GLU A 8 -26.30 -17.44 -42.66
N HIS A 9 -25.11 -17.41 -43.27
CA HIS A 9 -24.93 -17.87 -44.63
C HIS A 9 -24.91 -19.42 -44.65
N GLU A 10 -26.10 -20.02 -44.62
CA GLU A 10 -26.32 -21.34 -45.23
C GLU A 10 -26.45 -21.13 -46.74
N THR A 11 -25.34 -21.14 -47.48
CA THR A 11 -25.20 -21.59 -48.88
C THR A 11 -23.84 -21.15 -49.45
N GLU A 12 -23.36 -21.99 -50.36
CA GLU A 12 -22.04 -22.05 -50.98
C GLU A 12 -21.65 -20.79 -51.79
N GLU A 13 -21.32 -19.69 -51.11
CA GLU A 13 -20.65 -18.52 -51.70
C GLU A 13 -19.37 -18.17 -50.92
N LYS A 14 -18.24 -18.18 -51.64
CA LYS A 14 -16.86 -17.91 -51.18
C LYS A 14 -16.76 -17.08 -49.90
N ALA A 15 -16.38 -17.73 -48.79
CA ALA A 15 -16.13 -17.08 -47.52
C ALA A 15 -15.14 -15.91 -47.69
N LYS A 16 -15.64 -14.68 -47.58
CA LYS A 16 -14.81 -13.48 -47.70
C LYS A 16 -13.90 -13.39 -46.47
N THR A 17 -12.62 -13.13 -46.67
CA THR A 17 -11.68 -12.88 -45.57
C THR A 17 -11.93 -11.51 -44.96
N CYS A 18 -11.75 -11.37 -43.64
CA CYS A 18 -11.83 -10.09 -42.94
C CYS A 18 -10.86 -9.08 -43.55
N VAL A 19 -11.35 -7.89 -43.91
CA VAL A 19 -10.54 -6.85 -44.57
C VAL A 19 -9.48 -6.27 -43.61
N PHE A 20 -9.77 -6.28 -42.31
CA PHE A 20 -8.95 -5.61 -41.30
C PHE A 20 -7.81 -6.48 -40.77
N CYS A 21 -8.08 -7.76 -40.45
CA CYS A 21 -7.03 -8.65 -39.95
C CYS A 21 -6.44 -9.57 -41.02
N ARG A 22 -7.15 -9.81 -42.13
CA ARG A 22 -6.79 -10.76 -43.22
C ARG A 22 -6.40 -12.19 -42.77
N ARG A 23 -6.65 -12.52 -41.51
CA ARG A 23 -6.27 -13.80 -40.88
C ARG A 23 -7.45 -14.75 -40.69
N GLN A 24 -8.68 -14.21 -40.62
CA GLN A 24 -9.90 -14.96 -40.33
C GLN A 24 -10.97 -14.67 -41.38
N VAL A 25 -11.87 -15.63 -41.59
CA VAL A 25 -13.08 -15.43 -42.39
C VAL A 25 -14.00 -14.41 -41.72
N SER A 26 -14.65 -13.55 -42.51
CA SER A 26 -15.58 -12.56 -41.98
C SER A 26 -16.86 -13.22 -41.53
N ARG A 27 -17.33 -12.87 -40.33
CA ARG A 27 -18.61 -13.33 -39.77
C ARG A 27 -19.71 -12.27 -39.86
N TYR A 28 -19.32 -11.01 -40.08
CA TYR A 28 -20.23 -9.88 -40.04
C TYR A 28 -19.87 -8.87 -41.15
N LEU A 29 -20.86 -8.07 -41.55
CA LEU A 29 -20.72 -6.98 -42.51
C LEU A 29 -21.07 -5.65 -41.83
N CYS A 30 -20.29 -4.61 -42.09
CA CYS A 30 -20.61 -3.28 -41.57
C CYS A 30 -21.86 -2.70 -42.28
N PRO A 31 -22.89 -2.22 -41.56
CA PRO A 31 -24.11 -1.72 -42.19
C PRO A 31 -23.94 -0.43 -43.00
N THR A 32 -22.85 0.33 -42.77
CA THR A 32 -22.60 1.61 -43.46
C THR A 32 -21.74 1.46 -44.71
N CYS A 33 -20.69 0.64 -44.65
CA CYS A 33 -19.73 0.49 -45.76
C CYS A 33 -19.69 -0.93 -46.37
N ASN A 34 -20.50 -1.86 -45.84
CA ASN A 34 -20.56 -3.27 -46.24
C ASN A 34 -19.22 -4.03 -46.16
N ALA A 35 -18.26 -3.50 -45.38
CA ALA A 35 -16.95 -4.12 -45.22
C ALA A 35 -17.04 -5.39 -44.34
N PRO A 36 -16.47 -6.53 -44.80
CA PRO A 36 -16.46 -7.76 -44.03
C PRO A 36 -15.45 -7.76 -42.87
N TYR A 37 -15.92 -8.10 -41.67
CA TYR A 37 -15.11 -8.19 -40.45
C TYR A 37 -15.37 -9.47 -39.63
N CYS A 38 -14.41 -9.90 -38.82
CA CYS A 38 -14.52 -11.14 -38.02
C CYS A 38 -14.97 -10.94 -36.57
N SER A 39 -14.68 -9.78 -35.97
CA SER A 39 -14.97 -9.49 -34.55
C SER A 39 -15.01 -7.98 -34.25
N LEU A 40 -15.48 -7.60 -33.07
CA LEU A 40 -15.56 -6.21 -32.63
C LEU A 40 -14.21 -5.48 -32.62
N THR A 41 -13.10 -6.19 -32.41
CA THR A 41 -11.76 -5.59 -32.47
C THR A 41 -11.41 -5.15 -33.88
N CYS A 42 -11.81 -5.92 -34.90
CA CYS A 42 -11.66 -5.54 -36.31
C CYS A 42 -12.64 -4.43 -36.71
N PHE A 43 -13.82 -4.36 -36.10
CA PHE A 43 -14.76 -3.25 -36.31
C PHE A 43 -14.20 -1.92 -35.76
N ARG A 44 -13.45 -1.94 -34.65
CA ARG A 44 -12.79 -0.78 -34.02
C ARG A 44 -11.38 -0.48 -34.56
N HIS A 45 -10.93 -1.17 -35.60
CA HIS A 45 -9.59 -0.96 -36.13
C HIS A 45 -9.46 0.45 -36.70
N GLN A 46 -8.26 1.04 -36.62
CA GLN A 46 -7.96 2.39 -37.13
C GLN A 46 -8.34 2.62 -38.61
N SER A 47 -8.36 1.57 -39.44
CA SER A 47 -8.79 1.64 -40.85
C SER A 47 -10.31 1.70 -41.02
N HIS A 48 -11.08 1.45 -39.96
CA HIS A 48 -12.54 1.49 -39.90
C HIS A 48 -13.05 2.46 -38.82
N SER A 49 -12.21 3.41 -38.38
CA SER A 49 -12.55 4.38 -37.32
C SER A 49 -13.78 5.21 -37.70
N GLN A 50 -13.82 5.75 -38.92
CA GLN A 50 -14.89 6.65 -39.37
C GLN A 50 -16.30 6.03 -39.34
N CYS A 51 -16.43 4.73 -39.65
CA CYS A 51 -17.71 4.03 -39.56
C CYS A 51 -18.03 3.57 -38.13
N SER A 52 -17.01 3.16 -37.37
CA SER A 52 -17.17 2.74 -35.97
C SER A 52 -17.55 3.89 -35.04
N GLU A 53 -16.92 5.06 -35.20
CA GLU A 53 -17.18 6.26 -34.41
C GLU A 53 -18.57 6.85 -34.71
N ALA A 54 -18.98 6.89 -35.98
CA ALA A 54 -20.32 7.35 -36.35
C ALA A 54 -21.41 6.43 -35.78
N PHE A 55 -21.15 5.12 -35.71
CA PHE A 55 -22.05 4.16 -35.06
C PHE A 55 -22.10 4.40 -33.55
N TYR A 56 -20.95 4.52 -32.87
CA TYR A 56 -20.92 4.80 -31.43
C TYR A 56 -21.58 6.13 -31.08
N LYS A 57 -21.33 7.18 -31.87
CA LYS A 57 -21.93 8.49 -31.66
C LYS A 57 -23.45 8.43 -31.77
N ARG A 58 -23.98 7.76 -32.81
CA ARG A 58 -25.43 7.58 -32.96
C ARG A 58 -26.01 6.77 -31.81
N GLU A 59 -25.36 5.68 -31.41
CA GLU A 59 -25.86 4.84 -30.31
C GLU A 59 -25.90 5.63 -28.99
N ILE A 60 -24.87 6.43 -28.70
CA ILE A 60 -24.80 7.32 -27.54
C ILE A 60 -25.85 8.43 -27.64
N GLU A 61 -26.02 9.07 -28.80
CA GLU A 61 -27.06 10.08 -29.02
C GLU A 61 -28.46 9.50 -28.83
N THR A 62 -28.69 8.27 -29.30
CA THR A 62 -29.97 7.57 -29.10
C THR A 62 -30.16 7.13 -27.65
N ASP A 63 -29.14 6.71 -26.94
CA ASP A 63 -29.22 6.35 -25.50
C ASP A 63 -29.51 7.59 -24.64
N ILE A 64 -28.88 8.72 -24.96
CA ILE A 64 -29.14 10.00 -24.32
C ILE A 64 -30.56 10.49 -24.62
N GLN A 65 -31.02 10.38 -25.87
CA GLN A 65 -32.38 10.79 -26.27
C GLN A 65 -33.48 9.86 -25.76
N SER A 66 -33.21 8.55 -25.67
CA SER A 66 -34.15 7.55 -25.14
C SER A 66 -34.19 7.50 -23.61
N GLY A 67 -33.33 8.29 -22.94
CA GLY A 67 -33.46 8.59 -21.52
C GLY A 67 -33.00 7.47 -20.59
N THR A 68 -32.43 6.39 -21.11
CA THR A 68 -31.93 5.26 -20.32
C THR A 68 -30.71 5.59 -19.46
N SER A 69 -29.95 6.64 -19.82
CA SER A 69 -28.86 7.19 -18.99
C SER A 69 -29.18 8.58 -18.39
N ALA A 70 -30.29 9.22 -18.81
CA ALA A 70 -30.74 10.51 -18.31
C ALA A 70 -31.86 10.42 -17.25
N SER A 71 -32.26 9.21 -16.83
CA SER A 71 -33.22 9.02 -15.74
C SER A 71 -32.57 8.93 -14.35
N LYS A 72 -31.49 9.66 -14.10
CA LYS A 72 -31.28 10.16 -12.73
C LYS A 72 -32.30 11.26 -12.52
N SER A 73 -33.38 10.92 -11.83
CA SER A 73 -34.52 11.79 -11.54
C SER A 73 -34.05 13.22 -11.26
N ALA A 74 -34.78 14.24 -11.72
CA ALA A 74 -34.51 15.63 -11.36
C ALA A 74 -34.28 15.80 -9.84
N GLN A 75 -34.89 14.92 -9.04
CA GLN A 75 -34.72 14.78 -7.60
C GLN A 75 -33.31 14.33 -7.14
N GLU A 76 -32.62 13.43 -7.85
CA GLU A 76 -31.22 13.07 -7.53
C GLU A 76 -30.27 14.20 -7.88
N ARG A 77 -30.54 14.93 -8.97
CA ARG A 77 -29.74 16.08 -9.37
C ARG A 77 -29.87 17.22 -8.37
N THR A 78 -31.09 17.49 -7.87
CA THR A 78 -31.29 18.46 -6.77
C THR A 78 -30.73 17.96 -5.44
N GLN A 79 -30.77 16.67 -5.16
CA GLN A 79 -30.13 16.09 -3.97
C GLN A 79 -28.60 16.21 -4.02
N MET A 80 -27.98 15.94 -5.17
CA MET A 80 -26.53 16.10 -5.36
C MET A 80 -26.11 17.57 -5.22
N LEU A 81 -26.86 18.50 -5.82
CA LEU A 81 -26.64 19.94 -5.65
C LEU A 81 -26.82 20.38 -4.18
N GLY A 82 -27.79 19.79 -3.45
CA GLY A 82 -27.98 20.05 -2.03
C GLY A 82 -26.91 19.45 -1.12
N ILE A 83 -26.21 18.39 -1.54
CA ILE A 83 -25.02 17.88 -0.84
C ILE A 83 -23.83 18.82 -1.08
N LEU A 84 -23.58 19.21 -2.33
CA LEU A 84 -22.52 20.16 -2.69
C LEU A 84 -22.68 21.50 -1.95
N LYS A 85 -23.90 22.04 -1.90
CA LYS A 85 -24.17 23.30 -1.21
C LYS A 85 -23.93 23.23 0.29
N ARG A 86 -24.28 22.11 0.95
CA ARG A 86 -23.98 21.90 2.38
C ARG A 86 -22.48 21.83 2.63
N PHE A 87 -21.73 21.19 1.73
CA PHE A 87 -20.28 21.09 1.83
C PHE A 87 -19.60 22.47 1.67
N GLU A 88 -20.14 23.32 0.79
CA GLU A 88 -19.67 24.70 0.61
C GLU A 88 -20.03 25.58 1.80
N GLU A 89 -21.23 25.42 2.39
CA GLU A 89 -21.64 26.13 3.61
C GLU A 89 -20.80 25.69 4.83
N GLU A 90 -20.53 24.38 5.01
CA GLU A 90 -19.63 23.85 6.05
C GLU A 90 -18.19 24.33 5.87
N SER A 91 -17.70 24.42 4.63
CA SER A 91 -16.33 24.89 4.35
C SER A 91 -16.18 26.42 4.45
N ALA A 92 -17.26 27.18 4.26
CA ALA A 92 -17.25 28.64 4.41
C ALA A 92 -17.43 29.10 5.86
N GLU A 93 -17.93 28.23 6.74
CA GLU A 93 -18.01 28.42 8.20
C GLU A 93 -16.70 28.05 8.92
N GLU A 94 -15.66 27.60 8.22
CA GLU A 94 -14.29 27.62 8.74
C GLU A 94 -13.84 29.08 8.87
N GLU A 95 -14.29 29.72 9.96
CA GLU A 95 -13.84 31.03 10.41
C GLU A 95 -12.31 31.05 10.39
N TRP A 96 -11.75 32.12 9.79
CA TRP A 96 -10.33 32.38 9.81
C TRP A 96 -9.92 32.67 11.25
N ASP A 97 -9.65 31.62 12.02
CA ASP A 97 -9.19 31.74 13.39
C ASP A 97 -7.82 32.42 13.38
N GLU A 98 -7.78 33.68 13.81
CA GLU A 98 -6.56 34.48 13.98
C GLU A 98 -5.56 33.79 14.93
N ASN A 99 -6.00 32.81 15.75
CA ASN A 99 -5.16 32.01 16.62
C ASN A 99 -4.89 30.58 16.09
N SER A 100 -5.18 30.33 14.81
CA SER A 100 -4.97 29.04 14.18
C SER A 100 -3.53 28.55 14.33
N LEU A 101 -3.37 27.23 14.52
CA LEU A 101 -2.07 26.58 14.65
C LEU A 101 -1.12 26.91 13.48
N ALA A 102 -1.67 27.08 12.28
CA ALA A 102 -0.93 27.41 11.07
C ALA A 102 -0.22 28.77 11.17
N MET A 103 -0.85 29.78 11.79
CA MET A 103 -0.22 31.09 12.01
C MET A 103 0.86 31.02 13.09
N ARG A 104 0.67 30.22 14.15
CA ARG A 104 1.63 30.08 15.24
C ARG A 104 2.88 29.27 14.86
N LEU A 105 2.72 28.26 14.00
CA LEU A 105 3.82 27.41 13.53
C LEU A 105 4.43 27.89 12.20
N GLY A 106 3.77 28.78 11.46
CA GLY A 106 4.20 29.20 10.12
C GLY A 106 5.56 29.90 10.07
N ASP A 107 5.95 30.58 11.15
CA ASP A 107 7.23 31.31 11.25
C ASP A 107 8.36 30.47 11.89
N LEU A 108 8.09 29.22 12.25
CA LEU A 108 9.03 28.37 12.99
C LEU A 108 9.68 27.32 12.07
N ASP A 109 11.00 27.19 12.19
CA ASP A 109 11.75 26.13 11.54
C ASP A 109 11.64 24.83 12.36
N LEU A 110 10.69 23.98 11.96
CA LEU A 110 10.32 22.73 12.64
C LEU A 110 11.48 21.73 12.74
N ASP A 111 12.44 21.78 11.82
CA ASP A 111 13.58 20.84 11.78
C ASP A 111 14.66 21.17 12.83
N SER A 112 14.66 22.41 13.33
CA SER A 112 15.66 22.90 14.30
C SER A 112 15.17 22.90 15.76
N LEU A 113 13.86 22.76 15.97
CA LEU A 113 13.22 22.85 17.27
C LEU A 113 13.17 21.49 17.97
N SER A 114 13.50 21.47 19.26
CA SER A 114 13.31 20.28 20.10
C SER A 114 11.82 19.94 20.24
N ALA A 115 11.48 18.65 20.34
CA ALA A 115 10.11 18.17 20.53
C ALA A 115 9.39 18.81 21.75
N GLU A 116 10.12 19.08 22.83
CA GLU A 116 9.61 19.74 24.04
C GLU A 116 9.20 21.19 23.76
N ALA A 117 10.02 21.94 23.03
CA ALA A 117 9.72 23.32 22.64
C ALA A 117 8.53 23.40 21.68
N LEU A 118 8.38 22.42 20.78
CA LEU A 118 7.21 22.30 19.92
C LEU A 118 5.95 22.03 20.76
N TRP A 119 6.05 21.11 21.73
CA TRP A 119 4.96 20.77 22.63
C TRP A 119 4.44 21.98 23.41
N GLU A 120 5.33 22.80 23.97
CA GLU A 120 4.95 24.02 24.70
C GLU A 120 4.21 25.07 23.86
N LYS A 121 4.34 25.02 22.52
CA LYS A 121 3.64 25.94 21.62
C LYS A 121 2.21 25.53 21.31
N LEU A 122 1.82 24.27 21.54
CA LEU A 122 0.46 23.79 21.32
C LEU A 122 -0.47 24.19 22.47
N ASN A 123 -1.73 24.51 22.14
CA ASN A 123 -2.78 24.76 23.12
C ASN A 123 -3.21 23.45 23.81
N GLU A 124 -3.87 23.56 24.97
CA GLU A 124 -4.32 22.40 25.76
C GLU A 124 -5.28 21.49 24.97
N GLU A 125 -6.14 22.08 24.14
CA GLU A 125 -7.07 21.35 23.27
C GLU A 125 -6.36 20.58 22.15
N GLU A 126 -5.29 21.16 21.59
CA GLU A 126 -4.48 20.54 20.54
C GLU A 126 -3.62 19.41 21.10
N LYS A 127 -3.05 19.61 22.29
CA LYS A 127 -2.36 18.56 23.06
C LYS A 127 -3.30 17.40 23.36
N ALA A 128 -4.52 17.69 23.82
CA ALA A 128 -5.52 16.67 24.10
C ALA A 128 -5.95 15.91 22.83
N ARG A 129 -6.13 16.62 21.71
CA ARG A 129 -6.41 16.00 20.40
C ARG A 129 -5.28 15.09 19.97
N PHE A 130 -4.03 15.53 20.08
CA PHE A 130 -2.85 14.74 19.75
C PHE A 130 -2.75 13.48 20.63
N LEU A 131 -2.87 13.62 21.96
CA LEU A 131 -2.84 12.47 22.87
C LEU A 131 -3.96 11.48 22.56
N ARG A 132 -5.15 11.96 22.21
CA ARG A 132 -6.25 11.09 21.78
C ARG A 132 -5.90 10.33 20.50
N THR A 133 -5.26 10.98 19.52
CA THR A 133 -4.82 10.30 18.29
C THR A 133 -3.68 9.31 18.53
N VAL A 134 -2.78 9.58 19.47
CA VAL A 134 -1.69 8.65 19.82
C VAL A 134 -2.22 7.43 20.56
N ASN A 135 -3.20 7.63 21.46
CA ASN A 135 -3.80 6.54 22.24
C ASN A 135 -4.76 5.66 21.41
N ASP A 136 -5.23 6.14 20.26
CA ASP A 136 -6.12 5.41 19.35
C ASP A 136 -5.46 5.23 17.97
N PRO A 137 -4.57 4.23 17.81
CA PRO A 137 -3.87 3.99 16.55
C PRO A 137 -4.80 3.55 15.41
N ASP A 138 -6.01 3.07 15.74
CA ASP A 138 -7.03 2.69 14.77
C ASP A 138 -7.96 3.84 14.36
N GLY A 139 -7.85 4.99 15.03
CA GLY A 139 -8.59 6.20 14.70
C GLY A 139 -8.29 6.72 13.30
N GLU A 140 -9.29 7.32 12.65
CA GLU A 140 -9.17 7.87 11.29
C GLU A 140 -8.05 8.91 11.19
N ALA A 141 -7.94 9.80 12.18
CA ALA A 141 -6.89 10.81 12.23
C ALA A 141 -5.49 10.20 12.37
N ALA A 142 -5.31 9.17 13.20
CA ALA A 142 -4.04 8.46 13.33
C ALA A 142 -3.65 7.77 12.01
N ARG A 143 -4.61 7.10 11.36
CA ARG A 143 -4.40 6.47 10.04
C ARG A 143 -4.03 7.48 8.97
N GLN A 144 -4.63 8.67 8.97
CA GLN A 144 -4.30 9.73 8.03
C GLN A 144 -2.86 10.22 8.23
N ILE A 145 -2.42 10.39 9.48
CA ILE A 145 -1.05 10.77 9.81
C ILE A 145 -0.08 9.66 9.40
N LEU A 146 -0.32 8.41 9.81
CA LEU A 146 0.56 7.27 9.54
C LEU A 146 0.72 6.99 8.04
N ASN A 147 -0.29 7.30 7.23
CA ASN A 147 -0.23 7.17 5.77
C ASN A 147 0.17 8.48 5.06
N SER A 148 0.59 9.50 5.79
CA SER A 148 1.06 10.76 5.20
C SER A 148 2.35 10.53 4.41
N GLU A 149 2.46 11.24 3.29
CA GLU A 149 3.60 11.11 2.37
C GLU A 149 4.94 11.47 3.03
N VAL A 150 4.91 12.42 3.96
CA VAL A 150 6.09 12.87 4.72
C VAL A 150 6.63 11.74 5.60
N LEU A 151 5.79 11.16 6.47
CA LEU A 151 6.22 10.08 7.35
C LEU A 151 6.65 8.83 6.58
N LEU A 152 5.96 8.49 5.49
CA LEU A 152 6.34 7.36 4.66
C LEU A 152 7.70 7.54 3.97
N SER A 153 8.13 8.79 3.71
CA SER A 153 9.42 9.10 3.09
C SER A 153 10.59 9.05 4.07
N GLU A 154 10.34 9.30 5.35
CA GLU A 154 11.33 9.23 6.42
C GLU A 154 11.49 7.81 6.97
N ASN A 155 10.47 6.98 6.81
CA ASN A 155 10.46 5.61 7.31
C ASN A 155 11.54 4.75 6.62
N VAL A 156 12.41 4.12 7.42
CA VAL A 156 13.47 3.24 6.92
C VAL A 156 12.95 1.80 6.90
N LEU A 157 12.62 1.33 5.71
CA LEU A 157 12.16 -0.04 5.52
C LEU A 157 13.26 -1.05 5.84
N PRO A 158 12.88 -2.28 6.25
CA PRO A 158 13.84 -3.32 6.57
C PRO A 158 14.83 -3.60 5.42
N TRP A 159 16.11 -3.77 5.76
CA TRP A 159 17.18 -3.97 4.78
C TRP A 159 16.96 -5.15 3.82
N TRP A 160 16.23 -6.19 4.24
CA TRP A 160 15.92 -7.36 3.39
C TRP A 160 14.84 -7.12 2.34
N GLU A 161 14.02 -6.06 2.48
CA GLU A 161 12.97 -5.73 1.49
C GLU A 161 13.56 -5.03 0.26
N GLY A 162 14.66 -4.27 0.45
CA GLY A 162 15.40 -3.62 -0.64
C GLY A 162 16.28 -4.58 -1.46
N GLN A 163 16.54 -5.79 -0.95
CA GLN A 163 17.37 -6.79 -1.63
C GLN A 163 16.60 -7.57 -2.70
N SER A 164 15.27 -7.66 -2.59
CA SER A 164 14.41 -8.42 -3.50
C SER A 164 14.15 -7.77 -4.87
N GLY A 165 14.77 -6.61 -5.18
CA GLY A 165 14.44 -5.82 -6.37
C GLY A 165 15.61 -5.37 -7.25
N ILE A 166 16.87 -5.64 -6.91
CA ILE A 166 18.01 -5.24 -7.74
C ILE A 166 18.54 -6.46 -8.50
N ALA A 167 17.80 -6.90 -9.51
CA ALA A 167 18.47 -7.37 -10.70
C ALA A 167 19.18 -6.15 -11.29
N GLU A 168 20.50 -6.21 -11.41
CA GLU A 168 21.30 -5.17 -12.05
C GLU A 168 20.67 -4.82 -13.42
N GLY A 169 20.06 -3.64 -13.55
CA GLY A 169 19.82 -3.04 -14.88
C GLY A 169 18.40 -2.63 -15.28
N GLU A 170 17.36 -2.70 -14.43
CA GLU A 170 16.05 -2.11 -14.77
C GLU A 170 15.55 -1.16 -13.67
N GLN A 171 15.65 0.15 -13.93
CA GLN A 171 14.92 1.15 -13.15
C GLN A 171 13.42 0.98 -13.42
N PRO A 172 12.57 0.67 -12.43
CA PRO A 172 11.13 0.76 -12.61
C PRO A 172 10.74 2.24 -12.82
N PRO A 173 9.81 2.53 -13.74
CA PRO A 173 9.32 3.88 -13.93
C PRO A 173 8.44 4.22 -12.72
N SER A 174 8.78 5.28 -11.99
CA SER A 174 7.98 5.97 -10.97
C SER A 174 7.94 5.48 -9.51
N SER A 175 8.74 4.49 -9.08
CA SER A 175 8.80 4.17 -7.64
C SER A 175 9.70 5.18 -6.89
N ARG A 176 9.07 5.94 -6.00
CA ARG A 176 9.67 6.91 -5.06
C ARG A 176 10.85 6.30 -4.29
N PRO A 177 11.80 7.11 -3.78
CA PRO A 177 12.94 6.58 -3.04
C PRO A 177 12.49 6.08 -1.65
N GLN A 178 12.07 4.81 -1.57
CA GLN A 178 11.97 4.11 -0.30
C GLN A 178 13.38 3.97 0.28
N ARG A 179 13.58 4.44 1.52
CA ARG A 179 14.86 4.30 2.22
C ARG A 179 14.91 2.90 2.83
N TYR A 180 15.98 2.17 2.55
CA TYR A 180 16.23 0.85 3.13
C TYR A 180 17.44 0.92 4.04
N GLY A 181 17.42 0.14 5.13
CA GLY A 181 18.59 -0.03 5.98
C GLY A 181 19.75 -0.71 5.26
N SER A 182 20.97 -0.53 5.78
CA SER A 182 22.14 -1.25 5.31
C SER A 182 22.08 -2.73 5.74
N MET A 183 22.60 -3.61 4.89
CA MET A 183 22.77 -5.01 5.25
C MET A 183 23.81 -5.13 6.37
N PRO A 184 23.49 -5.82 7.49
CA PRO A 184 24.45 -6.05 8.56
C PRO A 184 25.69 -6.79 8.03
N THR A 185 26.87 -6.43 8.55
CA THR A 185 28.11 -7.16 8.31
C THR A 185 28.00 -8.57 8.88
N LEU A 186 28.18 -9.58 8.05
CA LEU A 186 28.18 -10.98 8.49
C LEU A 186 29.44 -11.24 9.33
N ILE A 187 29.24 -11.79 10.53
CA ILE A 187 30.34 -12.20 11.40
C ILE A 187 30.79 -13.60 10.98
N GLU A 188 32.10 -13.78 10.74
CA GLU A 188 32.66 -15.10 10.49
C GLU A 188 32.68 -15.93 11.77
N VAL A 189 32.00 -17.08 11.75
CA VAL A 189 31.96 -18.00 12.90
C VAL A 189 33.27 -18.80 12.94
N PRO A 190 33.99 -18.83 14.08
CA PRO A 190 35.18 -19.67 14.22
C PRO A 190 34.88 -21.14 13.91
N GLY A 191 35.69 -21.76 13.04
CA GLY A 191 35.47 -23.13 12.54
C GLY A 191 35.41 -24.22 13.62
N GLU A 192 35.96 -23.95 14.81
CA GLU A 192 35.88 -24.85 15.97
C GLU A 192 34.44 -25.08 16.46
N LEU A 193 33.56 -24.09 16.31
CA LEU A 193 32.14 -24.20 16.66
C LEU A 193 31.36 -24.98 15.60
N SER A 194 31.79 -24.92 14.34
CA SER A 194 31.17 -25.63 13.21
C SER A 194 31.33 -27.15 13.33
N ASN A 195 32.52 -27.61 13.76
CA ASN A 195 32.80 -29.04 13.94
C ASN A 195 32.00 -29.69 15.09
N ARG A 196 31.55 -28.91 16.09
CA ARG A 196 30.69 -29.39 17.19
C ARG A 196 29.22 -29.53 16.81
N ALA A 197 28.78 -28.89 15.72
CA ALA A 197 27.37 -28.83 15.33
C ALA A 197 26.84 -30.13 14.71
N ALA A 198 27.70 -31.01 14.21
CA ALA A 198 27.31 -32.21 13.45
C ALA A 198 26.54 -33.28 14.25
N ALA A 199 26.54 -33.21 15.59
CA ALA A 199 25.90 -34.21 16.47
C ALA A 199 24.80 -33.63 17.38
N GLY A 200 24.42 -32.36 17.21
CA GLY A 200 23.42 -31.69 18.04
C GLY A 200 21.98 -31.81 17.49
N PRO A 201 20.95 -31.63 18.34
CA PRO A 201 19.57 -31.48 17.87
C PRO A 201 19.42 -30.21 17.01
N SER A 202 18.57 -30.26 16.00
CA SER A 202 18.33 -29.12 15.10
C SER A 202 17.69 -27.95 15.84
N LEU A 203 18.36 -26.78 15.86
CA LEU A 203 17.85 -25.53 16.44
C LEU A 203 17.19 -24.62 15.39
N ILE A 204 16.81 -25.17 14.24
CA ILE A 204 16.28 -24.41 13.10
C ILE A 204 15.03 -23.62 13.51
N PHE A 205 14.16 -24.21 14.34
CA PHE A 205 12.95 -23.52 14.80
C PHE A 205 13.25 -22.39 15.80
N ASN A 206 14.26 -22.55 16.66
CA ASN A 206 14.72 -21.45 17.52
C ASN A 206 15.32 -20.30 16.70
N ILE A 207 16.07 -20.60 15.65
CA ILE A 207 16.60 -19.61 14.71
C ILE A 207 15.44 -18.91 13.99
N ALA A 208 14.43 -19.65 13.53
CA ALA A 208 13.25 -19.07 12.89
C ALA A 208 12.50 -18.12 13.84
N THR A 209 12.30 -18.51 15.11
CA THR A 209 11.72 -17.64 16.13
C THR A 209 12.57 -16.39 16.38
N LEU A 210 13.89 -16.52 16.40
CA LEU A 210 14.79 -15.37 16.54
C LEU A 210 14.68 -14.42 15.34
N CYS A 211 14.63 -14.94 14.11
CA CYS A 211 14.42 -14.13 12.92
C CYS A 211 13.07 -13.40 12.95
N LEU A 212 12.02 -14.05 13.44
CA LEU A 212 10.70 -13.44 13.61
C LEU A 212 10.72 -12.34 14.68
N ALA A 213 11.41 -12.56 15.80
CA ALA A 213 11.58 -11.54 16.83
C ALA A 213 12.36 -10.34 16.31
N TYR A 214 13.47 -10.60 15.60
CA TYR A 214 14.25 -9.55 14.94
C TYR A 214 13.38 -8.76 13.96
N ALA A 215 12.63 -9.44 13.10
CA ALA A 215 11.73 -8.81 12.14
C ALA A 215 10.60 -8.02 12.82
N TYR A 216 10.09 -8.49 13.95
CA TYR A 216 9.13 -7.75 14.77
C TYR A 216 9.75 -6.46 15.31
N VAL A 217 10.90 -6.54 16.00
CA VAL A 217 11.56 -5.38 16.60
C VAL A 217 11.96 -4.33 15.56
N THR A 218 12.52 -4.76 14.43
CA THR A 218 12.84 -3.83 13.32
C THR A 218 11.61 -3.14 12.75
N ARG A 219 10.46 -3.82 12.71
CA ARG A 219 9.22 -3.24 12.17
C ARG A 219 8.55 -2.33 13.17
N THR A 220 8.58 -2.66 14.46
CA THR A 220 8.04 -1.78 15.51
C THR A 220 8.86 -0.51 15.67
N MET A 221 10.17 -0.59 15.52
CA MET A 221 11.05 0.57 15.68
C MET A 221 11.25 1.35 14.38
N ALA A 222 10.82 0.81 13.22
CA ALA A 222 11.11 1.41 11.90
C ALA A 222 12.61 1.71 11.67
N ARG A 223 13.49 0.95 12.34
CA ARG A 223 14.95 1.07 12.28
C ARG A 223 15.52 -0.20 11.70
N SER A 224 16.39 -0.05 10.70
CA SER A 224 17.16 -1.17 10.18
C SER A 224 18.56 -0.73 9.75
N PRO A 225 19.60 -1.54 10.04
CA PRO A 225 19.60 -2.70 10.94
C PRO A 225 19.64 -2.30 12.43
N LEU A 226 19.23 -3.20 13.34
CA LEU A 226 19.36 -2.95 14.79
C LEU A 226 20.83 -2.76 15.23
N SER A 227 21.79 -3.26 14.43
CA SER A 227 23.22 -3.07 14.64
C SER A 227 23.72 -1.65 14.35
N SER A 228 22.88 -0.79 13.78
CA SER A 228 23.21 0.63 13.55
C SER A 228 23.01 1.50 14.79
N LEU A 229 22.34 0.98 15.82
CA LEU A 229 22.08 1.72 17.05
C LEU A 229 23.34 1.74 17.92
N GLU A 230 23.68 2.90 18.47
CA GLU A 230 24.79 3.01 19.42
C GLU A 230 24.33 2.57 20.80
N ILE A 231 25.24 1.96 21.59
CA ILE A 231 24.92 1.42 22.92
C ILE A 231 24.44 2.53 23.89
N GLN A 232 24.77 3.80 23.60
CA GLN A 232 24.41 4.96 24.41
C GLN A 232 23.04 5.55 24.04
N ASP A 233 22.41 5.09 22.95
CA ASP A 233 21.12 5.59 22.51
C ASP A 233 19.98 4.98 23.33
N ALA A 234 19.00 5.80 23.72
CA ALA A 234 17.77 5.32 24.36
C ALA A 234 17.02 4.31 23.46
N GLU A 235 17.13 4.45 22.14
CA GLU A 235 16.58 3.50 21.17
C GLU A 235 17.20 2.10 21.29
N TYR A 236 18.50 2.00 21.63
CA TYR A 236 19.18 0.72 21.83
C TYR A 236 18.65 0.01 23.09
N GLU A 237 18.44 0.74 24.18
CA GLU A 237 17.87 0.17 25.41
C GLU A 237 16.48 -0.40 25.17
N ILE A 238 15.62 0.35 24.46
CA ILE A 238 14.27 -0.09 24.08
C ILE A 238 14.33 -1.32 23.16
N ALA A 239 15.18 -1.30 22.15
CA ALA A 239 15.35 -2.44 21.24
C ALA A 239 15.85 -3.69 21.98
N SER A 240 16.79 -3.52 22.91
CA SER A 240 17.31 -4.60 23.77
C SER A 240 16.22 -5.15 24.68
N GLU A 241 15.42 -4.32 25.33
CA GLU A 241 14.29 -4.74 26.17
C GLU A 241 13.26 -5.54 25.35
N LEU A 242 12.90 -5.06 24.17
CA LEU A 242 11.97 -5.75 23.27
C LEU A 242 12.53 -7.12 22.82
N MET A 243 13.83 -7.21 22.52
CA MET A 243 14.49 -8.46 22.18
C MET A 243 14.55 -9.43 23.37
N GLN A 244 14.90 -8.94 24.56
CA GLN A 244 14.93 -9.74 25.80
C GLN A 244 13.55 -10.29 26.15
N ARG A 245 12.50 -9.49 25.97
CA ARG A 245 11.12 -9.93 26.21
C ARG A 245 10.65 -10.97 25.21
N SER A 246 10.96 -10.76 23.93
CA SER A 246 10.53 -11.63 22.83
C SER A 246 11.27 -12.98 22.84
N VAL A 247 12.56 -12.96 23.19
CA VAL A 247 13.47 -14.11 23.07
C VAL A 247 14.43 -14.21 24.27
N PRO A 248 13.93 -14.43 25.51
CA PRO A 248 14.80 -14.47 26.69
C PRO A 248 15.81 -15.62 26.65
N PHE A 249 15.52 -16.71 25.92
CA PHE A 249 16.41 -17.86 25.82
C PHE A 249 17.76 -17.55 25.16
N VAL A 250 17.88 -16.41 24.46
CA VAL A 250 19.16 -15.94 23.91
C VAL A 250 19.97 -15.17 24.95
N PHE A 251 19.30 -14.52 25.91
CA PHE A 251 19.94 -13.70 26.93
C PHE A 251 20.23 -14.47 28.22
N ASP A 252 19.46 -15.51 28.51
CA ASP A 252 19.70 -16.42 29.62
C ASP A 252 20.62 -17.57 29.20
N MET A 253 21.87 -17.51 29.67
CA MET A 253 22.92 -18.51 29.44
C MET A 253 22.57 -19.91 29.96
N THR A 254 21.54 -20.04 30.81
CA THR A 254 21.10 -21.31 31.39
C THR A 254 19.88 -21.91 30.69
N SER A 255 19.28 -21.20 29.74
CA SER A 255 18.08 -21.64 29.06
C SER A 255 18.33 -22.90 28.23
N LYS A 256 17.40 -23.85 28.33
CA LYS A 256 17.36 -25.09 27.53
C LYS A 256 16.14 -25.15 26.63
N GLU A 257 15.51 -24.02 26.37
CA GLU A 257 14.32 -23.93 25.53
C GLU A 257 14.63 -24.37 24.10
N ARG A 258 13.83 -25.30 23.59
CA ARG A 258 13.95 -25.86 22.25
C ARG A 258 12.57 -26.02 21.66
N PHE A 259 12.39 -25.52 20.45
CA PHE A 259 11.15 -25.68 19.73
C PHE A 259 11.22 -26.88 18.80
N SER A 260 10.19 -27.70 18.86
CA SER A 260 10.03 -28.89 18.02
C SER A 260 9.34 -28.57 16.69
N SER A 261 8.61 -27.46 16.64
CA SER A 261 7.89 -27.00 15.46
C SER A 261 7.91 -25.47 15.34
N PHE A 262 7.65 -24.98 14.13
CA PHE A 262 7.51 -23.55 13.87
C PHE A 262 6.32 -22.93 14.63
N GLY A 263 5.20 -23.65 14.71
CA GLY A 263 3.99 -23.16 15.41
C GLY A 263 4.22 -22.98 16.91
N GLU A 264 5.02 -23.83 17.54
CA GLU A 264 5.40 -23.72 18.95
C GLU A 264 6.23 -22.45 19.20
N GLY A 265 7.26 -22.23 18.38
CA GLY A 265 8.10 -21.04 18.44
C GLY A 265 7.34 -19.74 18.15
N MET A 266 6.36 -19.79 17.24
CA MET A 266 5.47 -18.67 16.92
C MET A 266 4.50 -18.38 18.08
N THR A 267 3.85 -19.40 18.64
CA THR A 267 2.94 -19.24 19.79
C THR A 267 3.67 -18.66 21.00
N TYR A 268 4.90 -19.13 21.24
CA TYR A 268 5.79 -18.60 22.27
C TYR A 268 6.05 -17.10 22.07
N LEU A 269 6.41 -16.70 20.85
CA LEU A 269 6.67 -15.30 20.50
C LEU A 269 5.40 -14.43 20.70
N TRP A 270 4.26 -14.85 20.16
CA TRP A 270 2.99 -14.12 20.29
C TRP A 270 2.52 -13.99 21.73
N SER A 271 2.75 -15.00 22.57
CA SER A 271 2.38 -14.94 23.99
C SER A 271 3.10 -13.83 24.74
N ARG A 272 4.30 -13.45 24.29
CA ARG A 272 5.18 -12.46 24.93
C ARG A 272 5.04 -11.08 24.31
N ILE A 273 4.73 -11.01 23.01
CA ILE A 273 4.49 -9.77 22.30
C ILE A 273 3.06 -9.26 22.53
N GLY A 274 2.07 -10.16 22.51
CA GLY A 274 0.65 -9.81 22.63
C GLY A 274 0.23 -9.30 24.00
N SER A 275 0.97 -9.59 25.07
CA SER A 275 0.74 -9.02 26.40
C SER A 275 1.00 -7.50 26.47
N ALA A 276 1.64 -6.91 25.46
CA ALA A 276 2.00 -5.49 25.44
C ALA A 276 0.92 -4.57 24.84
N CYS A 277 -0.19 -5.10 24.31
CA CYS A 277 -1.19 -4.27 23.62
C CYS A 277 -1.94 -3.27 24.53
N HIS A 278 -1.66 -3.23 25.84
CA HIS A 278 -2.33 -2.32 26.79
C HIS A 278 -1.41 -1.37 27.56
N THR A 279 -0.08 -1.42 27.40
CA THR A 279 0.83 -0.71 28.33
C THR A 279 2.10 -0.16 27.70
N PHE A 280 2.03 0.35 26.47
CA PHE A 280 3.06 1.24 25.95
C PHE A 280 2.38 2.34 25.17
N PHE A 281 2.10 3.45 25.83
CA PHE A 281 2.46 4.83 25.47
C PHE A 281 1.98 5.77 26.59
#